data_AF-A0A2A2I3Q0-F1
#
_entry.id   AF-A0A2A2I3Q0-F1
#
_cell.length_a   1.000
_cell.length_b   1.000
_cell.length_c   1.000
_cell.angle_alpha   90.00
_cell.angle_beta   90.00
_cell.angle_gamma   90.00
#
_symmetry.space_group_name_H-M   'P 1'
#
loop_
_entity.id
_entity.type
_entity.pdbx_description
1 polymer ?
#
loop_
_entity_poly.entity_id
_entity_poly.type
_entity_poly.pdbx_seq_one_letter_code
_entity_poly.pdbx_strand_id
1 'polypeptide(L)'
;MTETWAKWLDTWGLAIVVVAVALSFLFGVPYAYTLIGFAVWGFFGHLVTLDDNEPGGFGNPEESRPVWRGSLKELGVKFLILTGLAVAVVVFPILQELGAR
;
A
#
# COMPACT_ATOMS: atom_id res chain seq x y z
N MET A 1 18.87 14.17 6.77
CA MET A 1 18.34 13.05 5.96
C MET A 1 16.89 12.69 6.33
N THR A 2 16.23 13.36 7.28
CA THR A 2 14.83 13.11 7.68
C THR A 2 13.81 14.04 7.01
N GLU A 3 14.19 15.28 6.69
CA GLU A 3 13.27 16.27 6.10
C GLU A 3 12.87 15.98 4.65
N THR A 4 13.74 15.34 3.86
CA THR A 4 13.46 15.01 2.45
C THR A 4 12.46 13.87 2.30
N TRP A 5 12.48 12.90 3.22
CA TRP A 5 11.55 11.76 3.22
C TRP A 5 10.15 12.17 3.64
N ALA A 6 10.03 13.08 4.62
CA ALA A 6 8.74 13.64 5.04
C ALA A 6 8.04 14.37 3.87
N LYS A 7 8.77 15.21 3.12
CA LYS A 7 8.23 15.90 1.94
C LYS A 7 7.86 14.97 0.80
N TRP A 8 8.59 13.86 0.65
CA TRP A 8 8.31 12.85 -0.37
C TRP A 8 7.02 12.08 -0.06
N LEU A 9 6.85 11.64 1.19
CA LEU A 9 5.62 11.02 1.68
C LEU A 9 4.44 12.00 1.62
N ASP A 10 4.64 13.28 1.94
CA ASP A 10 3.59 14.30 1.85
C ASP A 10 3.14 14.52 0.40
N THR A 11 4.06 14.74 -0.54
CA THR A 11 3.67 15.13 -1.91
C THR A 11 3.05 13.96 -2.67
N TRP A 12 3.69 12.79 -2.61
CA TRP A 12 3.19 11.59 -3.32
C TRP A 12 2.02 10.94 -2.59
N GLY A 13 2.02 10.95 -1.26
CA GLY A 13 0.87 10.51 -0.48
C GLY A 13 -0.36 11.36 -0.77
N LEU A 14 -0.21 12.68 -0.82
CA LEU A 14 -1.30 13.58 -1.20
C LEU A 14 -1.78 13.33 -2.63
N ALA A 15 -0.86 13.13 -3.58
CA ALA A 15 -1.21 12.83 -4.97
C ALA A 15 -2.02 11.52 -5.10
N ILE A 16 -1.60 10.45 -4.39
CA ILE A 16 -2.32 9.17 -4.37
C ILE A 16 -3.70 9.34 -3.75
N VAL A 17 -3.82 10.09 -2.66
CA VAL A 17 -5.12 10.39 -2.04
C VAL A 17 -6.02 11.17 -2.99
N VAL A 18 -5.50 12.20 -3.67
CA VAL A 18 -6.26 13.00 -4.64
C VAL A 18 -6.71 12.15 -5.82
N VAL A 19 -5.84 11.29 -6.36
CA VAL A 19 -6.18 10.38 -7.45
C VAL A 19 -7.23 9.34 -7.01
N ALA A 20 -7.06 8.75 -5.83
CA ALA A 20 -8.05 7.82 -5.28
C ALA A 20 -9.40 8.50 -5.10
N VAL A 21 -9.40 9.76 -4.63
CA VAL A 21 -10.62 10.54 -4.48
C VAL A 21 -11.27 10.84 -5.84
N ALA A 22 -10.49 11.30 -6.81
CA ALA A 22 -10.98 11.61 -8.15
C ALA A 22 -11.56 10.37 -8.86
N LEU A 23 -10.87 9.23 -8.77
CA LEU A 23 -11.33 7.97 -9.38
C LEU A 23 -12.62 7.46 -8.72
N SER A 24 -12.70 7.50 -7.40
CA SER A 24 -13.92 7.11 -6.69
C SER A 24 -15.11 7.98 -7.06
N PHE A 25 -14.93 9.30 -7.17
CA PHE A 25 -15.99 10.20 -7.66
C PHE A 25 -16.38 9.90 -9.12
N LEU A 26 -15.39 9.68 -9.99
CA LEU A 26 -15.63 9.46 -11.42
C LEU A 26 -16.36 8.14 -11.70
N PHE A 27 -16.06 7.10 -10.93
CA PHE A 27 -16.61 5.76 -11.13
C PHE A 27 -17.77 5.41 -10.17
N GLY A 28 -18.14 6.31 -9.25
CA GLY A 28 -19.17 6.06 -8.23
C GLY A 28 -18.80 4.90 -7.28
N VAL A 29 -17.50 4.66 -7.10
CA VAL A 29 -16.99 3.56 -6.29
C VAL A 29 -16.60 4.11 -4.91
N PRO A 30 -17.14 3.56 -3.82
CA PRO A 30 -16.76 3.97 -2.47
C PRO A 30 -15.25 4.05 -2.29
N TYR A 31 -14.75 5.15 -1.71
CA TYR A 31 -13.31 5.41 -1.52
C TYR A 31 -12.57 4.24 -0.89
N ALA A 32 -13.25 3.55 0.02
CA ALA A 32 -12.69 2.42 0.73
C ALA A 32 -12.29 1.27 -0.22
N TYR A 33 -13.04 1.02 -1.30
CA TYR A 33 -12.70 0.00 -2.28
C TYR A 33 -11.50 0.41 -3.14
N THR A 34 -11.37 1.69 -3.50
CA THR A 34 -10.21 2.20 -4.23
C THR A 34 -8.93 2.08 -3.38
N LEU A 35 -9.00 2.43 -2.10
CA LEU A 35 -7.88 2.27 -1.16
C LEU A 35 -7.52 0.80 -0.95
N ILE A 36 -8.52 -0.09 -0.83
CA ILE A 36 -8.29 -1.53 -0.78
C ILE A 36 -7.61 -2.01 -2.07
N GLY A 37 -8.06 -1.54 -3.25
CA GLY A 37 -7.45 -1.87 -4.54
C GLY A 37 -5.96 -1.50 -4.60
N PHE A 38 -5.59 -0.30 -4.16
CA PHE A 38 -4.18 0.09 -4.06
C PHE A 38 -3.39 -0.73 -3.03
N ALA A 39 -4.00 -1.05 -1.89
CA ALA A 39 -3.37 -1.88 -0.87
C ALA A 39 -3.14 -3.32 -1.37
N VAL A 40 -4.11 -3.91 -2.06
CA VAL A 40 -4.01 -5.22 -2.74
C VAL A 40 -2.89 -5.16 -3.77
N TRP A 41 -2.89 -4.15 -4.66
CA TRP A 41 -1.86 -3.99 -5.69
C TRP A 41 -0.46 -3.89 -5.07
N GLY A 42 -0.29 -3.05 -4.06
CA GLY A 42 1.01 -2.86 -3.38
C GLY A 42 1.49 -4.10 -2.63
N PHE A 43 0.57 -4.84 -2.00
CA PHE A 43 0.90 -6.08 -1.28
C PHE A 43 1.28 -7.21 -2.24
N PHE A 44 0.44 -7.50 -3.23
CA PHE A 44 0.71 -8.56 -4.19
C PHE A 44 1.87 -8.23 -5.12
N GLY A 45 2.00 -6.96 -5.53
CA GLY A 45 3.16 -6.51 -6.30
C GLY A 45 4.47 -6.76 -5.54
N HIS A 46 4.51 -6.45 -4.24
CA HIS A 46 5.69 -6.73 -3.42
C HIS A 46 5.89 -8.23 -3.15
N LEU A 47 4.82 -9.02 -3.01
CA LEU A 47 4.92 -10.48 -2.93
C LEU A 47 5.60 -11.08 -4.17
N VAL A 48 5.25 -10.59 -5.37
CA VAL A 48 5.81 -11.06 -6.63
C VAL A 48 7.29 -10.72 -6.76
N THR A 49 7.75 -9.60 -6.19
CA THR A 49 9.16 -9.18 -6.20
C THR A 49 9.88 -9.52 -4.89
N LEU A 50 9.32 -10.42 -4.08
CA LEU A 50 9.90 -10.74 -2.79
C LEU A 50 11.19 -11.54 -2.96
N ASP A 51 11.19 -12.52 -3.85
CA ASP A 51 12.33 -13.37 -4.20
C ASP A 51 13.54 -12.56 -4.69
N ASP A 52 13.32 -11.43 -5.38
CA ASP A 52 14.41 -10.52 -5.75
C ASP A 52 15.25 -10.05 -4.54
N ASN A 53 14.63 -9.93 -3.36
CA ASN A 53 15.29 -9.45 -2.15
C ASN A 53 15.89 -10.57 -1.28
N GLU A 54 15.67 -11.84 -1.63
CA GLU A 54 16.28 -12.98 -0.95
C GLU A 54 17.82 -12.92 -1.09
N PRO A 55 18.63 -13.38 -0.12
CA PRO A 55 20.08 -13.40 -0.27
C PRO A 55 20.51 -14.14 -1.54
N GLY A 56 21.22 -13.45 -2.43
CA GLY A 56 21.63 -13.97 -3.74
C GLY A 56 20.61 -13.72 -4.87
N GLY A 57 19.46 -13.11 -4.54
CA GLY A 57 18.47 -12.62 -5.50
C GLY A 57 18.92 -11.36 -6.24
N PHE A 58 18.18 -10.99 -7.28
CA PHE A 58 18.55 -9.88 -8.18
C PHE A 58 18.71 -8.54 -7.46
N GLY A 59 17.84 -8.25 -6.49
CA GLY A 59 17.86 -7.05 -5.65
C GLY A 59 18.77 -7.16 -4.42
N ASN A 60 19.37 -8.33 -4.15
CA ASN A 60 20.26 -8.56 -3.01
C ASN A 60 21.46 -9.46 -3.37
N PRO A 61 22.30 -9.06 -4.35
CA PRO A 61 23.42 -9.86 -4.82
C PRO A 61 24.54 -10.02 -3.78
N GLU A 62 24.59 -9.15 -2.77
CA GLU A 62 25.56 -9.18 -1.67
C GLU A 62 25.13 -10.12 -0.52
N GLU A 63 24.05 -10.87 -0.71
CA GLU A 63 23.52 -11.84 0.27
C GLU A 63 23.18 -11.21 1.64
N SER A 64 22.83 -9.92 1.64
CA SER A 64 22.59 -9.14 2.86
C SER A 64 21.29 -9.59 3.54
N ARG A 65 21.41 -10.31 4.66
CA ARG A 65 20.24 -10.71 5.48
C ARG A 65 19.41 -9.54 6.03
N PRO A 66 19.98 -8.38 6.38
CA PRO A 66 19.20 -7.20 6.75
C PRO A 66 18.24 -6.73 5.67
N VAL A 67 18.63 -6.77 4.38
CA VAL A 67 17.78 -6.39 3.25
C VAL A 67 16.56 -7.31 3.16
N TRP A 68 16.80 -8.62 3.21
CA TRP A 68 15.74 -9.63 3.20
C TRP A 68 14.74 -9.43 4.36
N ARG A 69 15.25 -9.27 5.58
CA ARG A 69 14.41 -9.02 6.76
C ARG A 69 13.65 -7.70 6.68
N GLY A 70 14.24 -6.67 6.07
CA GLY A 70 13.57 -5.39 5.81
C GLY A 70 12.39 -5.56 4.87
N SER A 71 12.60 -6.26 3.76
CA SER A 71 11.57 -6.54 2.76
C SER A 71 10.40 -7.34 3.36
N LEU A 72 10.70 -8.37 4.16
CA LEU A 72 9.68 -9.13 4.90
C LEU A 72 8.89 -8.27 5.91
N LYS A 73 9.55 -7.34 6.61
CA LYS A 73 8.87 -6.42 7.54
C LYS A 73 7.93 -5.48 6.79
N GLU A 74 8.40 -4.89 5.69
CA GLU A 74 7.58 -4.01 4.86
C GLU A 74 6.37 -4.75 4.28
N LEU A 75 6.57 -5.99 3.83
CA LEU A 75 5.47 -6.84 3.38
C LEU A 75 4.45 -7.13 4.49
N GLY A 76 4.93 -7.40 5.72
CA GLY A 76 4.08 -7.54 6.89
C GLY A 76 3.26 -6.29 7.20
N VAL A 77 3.85 -5.09 7.06
CA VAL A 77 3.12 -3.82 7.23
C VAL A 77 2.05 -3.65 6.15
N LYS A 78 2.36 -3.95 4.88
CA LYS A 78 1.38 -3.91 3.78
C LYS A 78 0.21 -4.87 4.02
N PHE A 79 0.48 -6.07 4.53
CA PHE A 79 -0.55 -7.03 4.92
C PHE A 79 -1.45 -6.50 6.04
N LEU A 80 -0.87 -5.89 7.07
CA LEU A 80 -1.63 -5.30 8.18
C LEU A 80 -2.52 -4.15 7.71
N ILE A 81 -2.02 -3.29 6.82
CA ILE A 81 -2.80 -2.20 6.22
C ILE A 81 -3.96 -2.76 5.41
N LEU A 82 -3.70 -3.72 4.51
CA LEU A 82 -4.73 -4.35 3.69
C LEU A 82 -5.82 -5.00 4.54
N THR A 83 -5.42 -5.79 5.54
CA THR A 83 -6.35 -6.46 6.46
C THR A 83 -7.13 -5.45 7.30
N GLY A 84 -6.46 -4.41 7.80
CA GLY A 84 -7.10 -3.34 8.57
C GLY A 84 -8.15 -2.59 7.76
N LEU A 85 -7.86 -2.26 6.50
CA LEU A 85 -8.82 -1.63 5.59
C LEU A 85 -10.01 -2.55 5.30
N ALA A 86 -9.77 -3.82 5.02
CA ALA A 86 -10.83 -4.80 4.77
C ALA A 86 -11.75 -4.96 6.00
N VAL A 87 -11.17 -5.11 7.19
CA VAL A 87 -11.93 -5.20 8.45
C VAL A 87 -12.71 -3.91 8.71
N ALA A 88 -12.11 -2.74 8.51
CA ALA A 88 -12.79 -1.46 8.71
C ALA A 88 -14.04 -1.34 7.82
N VAL A 89 -13.97 -1.74 6.56
CA VAL A 89 -15.12 -1.70 5.63
C VAL A 89 -16.24 -2.66 6.05
N VAL A 90 -15.91 -3.81 6.64
CA VAL A 90 -16.89 -4.77 7.13
C VAL A 90 -17.53 -4.29 8.43
N VAL A 91 -16.74 -3.74 9.35
CA VAL A 91 -17.19 -3.31 10.68
C VAL A 91 -17.95 -1.97 10.62
N PHE A 92 -17.59 -1.08 9.71
CA PHE A 92 -18.18 0.25 9.56
C PHE A 92 -18.84 0.40 8.19
N PRO A 93 -20.13 0.00 8.04
CA PRO A 93 -20.86 0.07 6.78
C PRO A 93 -20.90 1.47 6.16
N ILE A 94 -20.80 2.52 6.99
CA ILE A 94 -20.73 3.91 6.53
C ILE A 94 -19.58 4.15 5.54
N LEU A 95 -18.47 3.38 5.63
CA LEU A 95 -17.34 3.48 4.70
C LEU A 95 -17.68 2.98 3.29
N GLN A 96 -18.74 2.17 3.14
CA GLN A 96 -19.26 1.72 1.85
C GLN A 96 -20.13 2.78 1.17
N GLU A 97 -20.47 3.86 1.87
CA GLU A 97 -21.28 4.96 1.32
C GLU A 97 -20.44 6.20 1.00
N LEU A 98 -19.23 6.30 1.55
CA LEU A 98 -18.33 7.44 1.34
C LEU A 98 -17.75 7.42 -0.08
N GLY A 99 -18.13 8.41 -0.89
CA GLY A 99 -17.65 8.59 -2.26
C GLY A 99 -18.46 7.91 -3.35
N ALA A 100 -19.56 7.23 -2.98
CA ALA A 100 -20.47 6.56 -3.90
C ALA A 100 -21.66 7.43 -4.36
N ARG A 101 -21.59 8.76 -4.17
CA ARG A 101 -22.66 9.71 -4.50
C ARG A 101 -22.13 10.84 -5.37
#